data_AF-A0A8T6FUR1-F1
#
_entry.id   AF-A0A8T6FUR1-F1
#
_cell.length_a   1.000
_cell.length_b   1.000
_cell.length_c   1.000
_cell.angle_alpha   90.00
_cell.angle_beta   90.00
_cell.angle_gamma   90.00
#
_symmetry.space_group_name_H-M   'P 1'
#
loop_
_entity.id
_entity.type
_entity.pdbx_description
1 polymer ?
#
loop_
_entity_poly.entity_id
_entity_poly.type
_entity_poly.pdbx_seq_one_letter_code
_entity_poly.pdbx_strand_id
1 'polypeptide(L)'
;MLRGWFRRSDRNTSRRGESEIASVAEGAAALPNTLGSWLREHRVAAGFELEQAAEETRISYGYLDAIEADRFDVLPAPVYVRGFVRLYARFLGIDPEDAVERLPDNLPEPPGLDPLPGLRLREGVGVLPVVGRRWVLLAALAAIVLVAAFIFGVPNIDLPGADDGAGGDGSVAPASPTADGAAPPLAEQMPDLSGLTQAEAEQRVRDLGAEWVVIEVPSSEAEPGDVFAQTPAPGEVLEAGQGVTLVVAREPE
;
A
#
# COMPACT_ATOMS: atom_id res chain seq x y z
N MET A 1 77.35 39.12 -37.46
CA MET A 1 76.71 40.29 -36.83
C MET A 1 75.77 39.80 -35.73
N LEU A 2 75.78 40.51 -34.61
CA LEU A 2 75.21 40.19 -33.30
C LEU A 2 73.66 40.32 -33.22
N ARG A 3 73.08 39.57 -32.25
CA ARG A 3 72.06 39.92 -31.22
C ARG A 3 71.13 38.71 -31.02
N GLY A 4 71.10 38.07 -29.84
CA GLY A 4 70.30 38.49 -28.67
C GLY A 4 68.81 38.36 -29.01
N TRP A 5 67.96 37.58 -28.32
CA TRP A 5 67.58 37.80 -26.92
C TRP A 5 66.84 36.56 -26.36
N PHE A 6 67.10 36.33 -25.08
CA PHE A 6 66.38 35.47 -24.15
C PHE A 6 65.05 36.14 -23.75
N ARG A 7 63.92 35.41 -23.69
CA ARG A 7 62.85 35.71 -22.72
C ARG A 7 62.09 34.45 -22.31
N ARG A 8 62.09 34.24 -21.00
CA ARG A 8 61.45 33.19 -20.22
C ARG A 8 60.06 33.70 -19.82
N SER A 9 59.01 32.93 -20.11
CA SER A 9 57.64 33.07 -19.56
C SER A 9 56.74 32.06 -20.29
N ASP A 10 56.00 31.13 -19.69
CA ASP A 10 55.70 30.87 -18.29
C ASP A 10 55.37 29.38 -18.12
N ARG A 11 55.86 28.81 -17.02
CA ARG A 11 55.40 27.52 -16.49
C ARG A 11 54.03 27.75 -15.88
N ASN A 12 52.94 27.60 -16.62
CA ASN A 12 51.61 27.65 -16.01
C ASN A 12 50.51 26.94 -16.82
N THR A 13 50.72 25.68 -17.20
CA THR A 13 49.64 24.85 -17.79
C THR A 13 49.27 23.62 -16.97
N SER A 14 50.04 23.24 -15.94
CA SER A 14 49.74 22.03 -15.15
C SER A 14 48.80 22.28 -13.96
N ARG A 15 48.75 23.49 -13.38
CA ARG A 15 47.95 23.75 -12.17
C ARG A 15 46.45 23.90 -12.40
N ARG A 16 46.00 24.24 -13.63
CA ARG A 16 44.59 24.51 -13.91
C ARG A 16 43.77 23.23 -14.05
N GLY A 17 44.38 22.17 -14.60
CA GLY A 17 43.77 20.85 -14.69
C GLY A 17 43.61 20.20 -13.32
N GLU A 18 44.67 20.20 -12.50
CA GLU A 18 44.64 19.56 -11.15
C GLU A 18 43.64 20.25 -10.18
N SER A 19 43.42 21.56 -10.29
CA SER A 19 42.44 22.26 -9.44
C SER A 19 40.99 21.99 -9.82
N GLU A 20 40.69 21.67 -11.09
CA GLU A 20 39.33 21.33 -11.51
C GLU A 20 38.95 19.90 -11.11
N ILE A 21 39.88 18.94 -11.16
CA ILE A 21 39.61 17.56 -10.70
C ILE A 21 39.56 17.48 -9.16
N ALA A 22 40.34 18.31 -8.47
CA ALA A 22 40.25 18.44 -7.01
C ALA A 22 38.93 19.10 -6.58
N SER A 23 38.42 20.10 -7.32
CA SER A 23 37.16 20.78 -7.01
C SER A 23 35.92 19.90 -7.15
N VAL A 24 35.94 18.87 -8.01
CA VAL A 24 34.83 17.90 -8.13
C VAL A 24 34.92 16.83 -7.04
N ALA A 25 36.13 16.49 -6.58
CA ALA A 25 36.34 15.55 -5.48
C ALA A 25 36.09 16.17 -4.08
N GLU A 26 36.31 17.48 -3.90
CA GLU A 26 36.12 18.19 -2.63
C GLU A 26 34.64 18.36 -2.24
N GLY A 27 33.71 18.16 -3.18
CA GLY A 27 32.25 18.18 -2.91
C GLY A 27 31.69 16.88 -2.32
N ALA A 28 32.50 15.81 -2.26
CA ALA A 28 32.09 14.49 -1.76
C ALA A 28 32.54 14.21 -0.32
N ALA A 29 33.31 15.12 0.29
CA ALA A 29 33.67 15.04 1.70
C ALA A 29 32.47 15.43 2.57
N ALA A 30 31.65 14.43 2.88
CA ALA A 30 30.74 14.33 4.02
C ALA A 30 30.20 15.67 4.54
N LEU A 31 29.07 16.12 4.01
CA LEU A 31 28.15 16.87 4.86
C LEU A 31 27.87 15.94 6.05
N PRO A 32 28.18 16.32 7.31
CA PRO A 32 28.10 15.45 8.48
C PRO A 32 26.66 15.09 8.89
N ASN A 33 25.73 15.05 7.92
CA ASN A 33 24.31 14.86 8.14
C ASN A 33 23.56 14.36 6.88
N THR A 34 24.24 13.70 5.93
CA THR A 34 23.52 13.04 4.82
C THR A 34 22.80 11.79 5.33
N LEU A 35 21.75 11.35 4.61
CA LEU A 35 21.03 10.14 4.95
C LEU A 35 21.97 8.93 5.00
N GLY A 36 22.80 8.76 3.97
CA GLY A 36 23.70 7.62 3.83
C GLY A 36 24.72 7.51 4.95
N SER A 37 25.40 8.63 5.27
CA SER A 37 26.37 8.66 6.38
C SER A 37 25.70 8.42 7.74
N TRP A 38 24.49 8.95 7.94
CA TRP A 38 23.72 8.78 9.18
C TRP A 38 23.25 7.35 9.38
N LEU A 39 22.76 6.68 8.32
CA LEU A 39 22.37 5.26 8.37
C LEU A 39 23.58 4.37 8.64
N ARG A 40 24.70 4.65 7.96
CA ARG A 40 25.96 3.92 8.14
C ARG A 40 26.48 4.02 9.56
N GLU A 41 26.45 5.21 10.16
CA GLU A 41 26.84 5.42 11.55
C GLU A 41 26.00 4.56 12.50
N HIS A 42 24.67 4.55 12.33
CA HIS A 42 23.78 3.73 13.15
C HIS A 42 24.03 2.23 12.95
N ARG A 43 24.28 1.77 11.73
CA ARG A 43 24.64 0.37 11.48
C ARG A 43 25.91 -0.03 12.20
N VAL A 44 26.97 0.78 12.06
CA VAL A 44 28.26 0.49 12.69
C VAL A 44 28.14 0.56 14.22
N ALA A 45 27.39 1.52 14.76
CA ALA A 45 27.13 1.62 16.19
C ALA A 45 26.32 0.44 16.75
N ALA A 46 25.39 -0.11 15.96
CA ALA A 46 24.66 -1.32 16.28
C ALA A 46 25.50 -2.62 16.12
N GLY A 47 26.72 -2.52 15.57
CA GLY A 47 27.64 -3.65 15.41
C GLY A 47 27.31 -4.57 14.23
N PHE A 48 26.50 -4.10 13.27
CA PHE A 48 26.11 -4.90 12.11
C PHE A 48 27.04 -4.69 10.92
N GLU A 49 27.42 -5.78 10.25
CA GLU A 49 28.01 -5.72 8.92
C GLU A 49 26.94 -5.40 7.88
N LEU A 50 27.34 -4.79 6.76
CA LEU A 50 26.39 -4.43 5.70
C LEU A 50 25.77 -5.67 5.05
N GLU A 51 26.52 -6.78 4.97
CA GLU A 51 26.05 -8.07 4.46
C GLU A 51 24.96 -8.66 5.36
N GLN A 52 25.15 -8.64 6.68
CA GLN A 52 24.13 -9.05 7.63
C GLN A 52 22.85 -8.20 7.52
N ALA A 53 23.00 -6.88 7.35
CA ALA A 53 21.85 -6.00 7.14
C ALA A 53 21.09 -6.34 5.84
N ALA A 54 21.81 -6.67 4.77
CA ALA A 54 21.21 -7.08 3.50
C ALA A 54 20.42 -8.39 3.64
N GLU A 55 20.98 -9.37 4.35
CA GLU A 55 20.32 -10.65 4.61
C GLU A 55 19.04 -10.49 5.43
N GLU A 56 19.10 -9.76 6.54
CA GLU A 56 17.98 -9.61 7.47
C GLU A 56 16.85 -8.76 6.86
N THR A 57 17.20 -7.69 6.16
CA THR A 57 16.20 -6.79 5.53
C THR A 57 15.67 -7.31 4.20
N ARG A 58 16.32 -8.33 3.60
CA ARG A 58 16.06 -8.81 2.24
C ARG A 58 16.23 -7.74 1.16
N ILE A 59 17.02 -6.71 1.45
CA ILE A 59 17.41 -5.67 0.49
C ILE A 59 18.79 -6.07 -0.07
N SER A 60 18.97 -5.96 -1.38
CA SER A 60 20.26 -6.25 -2.01
C SER A 60 21.39 -5.45 -1.34
N TYR A 61 22.51 -6.12 -1.07
CA TYR A 61 23.74 -5.47 -0.58
C TYR A 61 24.09 -4.24 -1.41
N GLY A 62 24.02 -4.34 -2.74
CA GLY A 62 24.35 -3.24 -3.65
C GLY A 62 23.43 -2.03 -3.48
N TYR A 63 22.17 -2.23 -3.08
CA TYR A 63 21.25 -1.13 -2.81
C TYR A 63 21.49 -0.51 -1.44
N LEU A 64 21.78 -1.31 -0.41
CA LEU A 64 22.14 -0.76 0.91
C LEU A 64 23.46 0.02 0.85
N ASP A 65 24.46 -0.50 0.13
CA ASP A 65 25.72 0.20 -0.15
C ASP A 65 25.47 1.52 -0.89
N ALA A 66 24.63 1.50 -1.93
CA ALA A 66 24.25 2.71 -2.65
C ALA A 66 23.52 3.73 -1.75
N ILE A 67 22.63 3.29 -0.87
CA ILE A 67 21.93 4.15 0.10
C ILE A 67 22.93 4.76 1.10
N GLU A 68 23.83 3.97 1.68
CA GLU A 68 24.87 4.48 2.60
C GLU A 68 25.86 5.43 1.92
N ALA A 69 26.06 5.29 0.61
CA ALA A 69 26.91 6.14 -0.19
C ALA A 69 26.18 7.32 -0.85
N ASP A 70 24.88 7.52 -0.56
CA ASP A 70 24.01 8.53 -1.18
C ASP A 70 24.00 8.48 -2.73
N ARG A 71 24.23 7.29 -3.31
CA ARG A 71 24.24 7.01 -4.75
C ARG A 71 22.84 6.62 -5.23
N PHE A 72 21.94 7.60 -5.26
CA PHE A 72 20.54 7.35 -5.61
C PHE A 72 20.30 7.06 -7.10
N ASP A 73 21.27 7.34 -7.97
CA ASP A 73 21.21 7.16 -9.43
C ASP A 73 21.18 5.69 -9.88
N VAL A 74 21.70 4.78 -9.05
CA VAL A 74 21.72 3.33 -9.34
C VAL A 74 20.58 2.56 -8.66
N LEU A 75 19.74 3.27 -7.90
CA LEU A 75 18.63 2.66 -7.17
C LEU A 75 17.41 2.43 -8.09
N PRO A 76 16.51 1.51 -7.71
CA PRO A 76 15.26 1.30 -8.44
C PRO A 76 14.30 2.49 -8.25
N ALA A 77 13.07 2.37 -8.78
CA ALA A 77 12.10 3.46 -8.75
C ALA A 77 11.94 4.08 -7.34
N PRO A 78 11.77 5.42 -7.23
CA PRO A 78 11.75 6.15 -5.95
C PRO A 78 10.82 5.58 -4.87
N VAL A 79 9.70 4.99 -5.27
CA VAL A 79 8.76 4.32 -4.35
C VAL A 79 9.41 3.16 -3.58
N TYR A 80 10.28 2.37 -4.23
CA TYR A 80 11.02 1.29 -3.61
C TYR A 80 12.11 1.83 -2.69
N VAL A 81 12.81 2.89 -3.09
CA VAL A 81 13.85 3.54 -2.27
C VAL A 81 13.29 3.98 -0.93
N ARG A 82 12.14 4.66 -0.92
CA ARG A 82 11.44 5.03 0.33
C ARG A 82 11.09 3.82 1.18
N GLY A 83 10.72 2.70 0.56
CA GLY A 83 10.49 1.43 1.25
C GLY A 83 11.76 0.85 1.88
N PHE A 84 12.87 0.83 1.14
CA PHE A 84 14.16 0.33 1.61
C PHE A 84 14.69 1.12 2.79
N VAL A 85 14.64 2.45 2.73
CA VAL A 85 15.06 3.32 3.83
C VAL A 85 14.24 3.03 5.10
N ARG A 86 12.92 2.86 4.96
CA ARG A 86 12.04 2.53 6.08
C ARG A 86 12.36 1.16 6.69
N LEU A 87 12.55 0.13 5.86
CA LEU A 87 12.91 -1.22 6.30
C LEU A 87 14.27 -1.24 7.01
N TYR A 88 15.23 -0.52 6.44
CA TYR A 88 16.57 -0.48 6.99
C TYR A 88 16.63 0.28 8.31
N ALA A 89 15.93 1.41 8.43
CA ALA A 89 15.76 2.12 9.69
C ALA A 89 15.14 1.24 10.79
N ARG A 90 14.09 0.47 10.46
CA ARG A 90 13.50 -0.49 11.41
C ARG A 90 14.51 -1.55 11.87
N PHE A 91 15.29 -2.10 10.95
CA PHE A 91 16.35 -3.06 11.30
C PHE A 91 17.40 -2.46 12.23
N LEU A 92 17.76 -1.19 12.02
CA LEU A 92 18.71 -0.46 12.86
C LEU A 92 18.10 0.02 14.20
N GLY A 93 16.80 -0.17 14.42
CA GLY A 93 16.11 0.26 15.64
C GLY A 93 15.95 1.78 15.77
N ILE A 94 16.00 2.50 14.65
CA ILE A 94 15.80 3.96 14.60
C ILE A 94 14.43 4.29 14.02
N ASP A 95 13.97 5.52 14.26
CA ASP A 95 12.68 5.98 13.77
C ASP A 95 12.67 5.98 12.21
N PRO A 96 11.78 5.20 11.57
CA PRO A 96 11.75 5.11 10.11
C PRO A 96 11.29 6.40 9.44
N GLU A 97 10.49 7.20 10.11
CA GLU A 97 10.01 8.48 9.60
C GLU A 97 11.16 9.50 9.57
N ASP A 98 11.99 9.55 10.63
CA ASP A 98 13.22 10.36 10.66
C ASP A 98 14.17 10.02 9.50
N ALA A 99 14.28 8.74 9.16
CA ALA A 99 15.12 8.28 8.05
C ALA A 99 14.54 8.72 6.70
N VAL A 100 13.22 8.64 6.52
CA VAL A 100 12.55 9.05 5.27
C VAL A 100 12.57 10.57 5.08
N GLU A 101 12.47 11.36 6.14
CA GLU A 101 12.55 12.83 6.09
C GLU A 101 13.92 13.33 5.61
N ARG A 102 14.97 12.53 5.77
CA ARG A 102 16.34 12.83 5.29
C ARG A 102 16.54 12.46 3.82
N LEU A 103 15.59 11.78 3.19
CA LEU A 103 15.68 11.39 1.79
C LEU A 103 15.48 12.63 0.90
N PRO A 104 16.22 12.77 -0.22
CA PRO A 104 15.98 13.87 -1.15
C PRO A 104 14.56 13.80 -1.72
N ASP A 105 13.90 14.96 -1.84
CA ASP A 105 12.55 15.04 -2.41
C ASP A 105 12.51 14.57 -3.88
N ASN A 106 13.56 14.92 -4.65
CA ASN A 106 13.68 14.60 -6.07
C ASN A 106 14.70 13.49 -6.29
N LEU A 107 14.29 12.24 -6.05
CA LEU A 107 15.07 11.08 -6.44
C LEU A 107 15.06 10.92 -7.97
N PRO A 108 16.18 10.51 -8.58
CA PRO A 108 16.23 10.24 -10.01
C PRO A 108 15.27 9.11 -10.38
N GLU A 109 14.47 9.32 -11.41
CA GLU A 109 13.66 8.25 -11.99
C GLU A 109 14.54 7.40 -12.92
N PRO A 110 14.52 6.07 -12.80
CA PRO A 110 15.28 5.21 -13.70
C PRO A 110 14.75 5.37 -15.13
N PRO A 111 15.64 5.37 -16.14
CA PRO A 111 15.26 5.57 -17.54
C PRO A 111 14.29 4.47 -18.00
N GLY A 112 13.24 4.86 -18.73
CA GLY A 112 12.26 3.93 -19.30
C GLY A 112 11.01 3.68 -18.46
N LEU A 113 10.78 4.47 -17.41
CA LEU A 113 9.50 4.51 -16.68
C LEU A 113 8.53 5.55 -17.25
N ASP A 114 8.50 5.74 -18.57
CA ASP A 114 7.41 6.52 -19.17
C ASP A 114 6.08 5.82 -18.80
N PRO A 115 5.12 6.52 -18.19
CA PRO A 115 3.85 5.92 -17.82
C PRO A 115 3.20 5.37 -19.09
N LEU A 116 2.80 4.09 -19.06
CA LEU A 116 2.11 3.47 -20.18
C LEU A 116 0.93 4.36 -20.60
N PRO A 117 0.75 4.63 -21.91
CA PRO A 117 -0.35 5.44 -22.39
C PRO A 117 -1.68 4.90 -21.84
N GLY A 118 -2.42 5.72 -21.09
CA GLY A 118 -3.72 5.35 -20.51
C GLY A 118 -3.69 4.94 -19.03
N LEU A 119 -2.52 4.68 -18.43
CA LEU A 119 -2.42 4.54 -16.97
C LEU A 119 -2.44 5.93 -16.31
N ARG A 120 -3.64 6.44 -16.03
CA ARG A 120 -3.78 7.50 -15.03
C ARG A 120 -3.73 6.84 -13.66
N LEU A 121 -2.66 7.08 -12.90
CA LEU A 121 -2.75 6.87 -11.45
C LEU A 121 -4.01 7.61 -11.00
N ARG A 122 -4.91 6.90 -10.31
CA ARG A 122 -6.06 7.49 -9.63
C ARG A 122 -5.50 8.52 -8.64
N GLU A 123 -5.40 9.77 -9.08
CA GLU A 123 -5.20 10.91 -8.18
C GLU A 123 -6.37 10.88 -7.20
N GLY A 124 -6.04 10.68 -5.92
CA GLY A 124 -7.04 10.60 -4.86
C GLY A 124 -7.42 9.17 -4.47
N VAL A 125 -6.48 8.43 -3.89
CA VAL A 125 -6.83 7.80 -2.62
C VAL A 125 -6.87 8.95 -1.62
N GLY A 126 -8.06 9.48 -1.37
CA GLY A 126 -8.26 10.39 -0.26
C GLY A 126 -7.91 9.63 1.01
N VAL A 127 -6.68 9.81 1.51
CA VAL A 127 -6.40 9.58 2.92
C VAL A 127 -7.41 10.45 3.64
N LEU A 128 -8.38 9.82 4.32
CA LEU A 128 -9.26 10.54 5.25
C LEU A 128 -8.32 11.39 6.10
N PRO A 129 -8.54 12.72 6.20
CA PRO A 129 -7.63 13.58 6.94
C PRO A 129 -7.52 12.97 8.33
N VAL A 130 -6.30 12.61 8.75
CA VAL A 130 -6.04 12.12 10.10
C VAL A 130 -6.24 13.32 11.01
N VAL A 131 -7.50 13.63 11.31
CA VAL A 131 -7.90 14.60 12.32
C VAL A 131 -7.27 14.09 13.60
N GLY A 132 -6.19 14.76 14.03
CA GLY A 132 -5.22 14.20 14.98
C GLY A 132 -5.93 13.57 16.19
N ARG A 133 -5.46 12.40 16.62
CA ARG A 133 -6.08 11.53 17.65
C ARG A 133 -6.67 12.27 18.86
N ARG A 134 -6.11 13.41 19.24
CA ARG A 134 -6.61 14.32 20.28
C ARG A 134 -8.02 14.87 20.00
N TRP A 135 -8.31 15.29 18.76
CA TRP A 135 -9.61 15.84 18.38
C TRP A 135 -10.70 14.77 18.29
N VAL A 136 -10.36 13.55 17.86
CA VAL A 136 -11.28 12.40 17.89
C VAL A 136 -11.66 12.06 19.34
N LEU A 137 -10.66 12.02 20.24
CA LEU A 137 -10.91 11.76 21.66
C LEU A 137 -11.75 12.87 22.32
N LEU A 138 -11.52 14.14 21.95
CA LEU A 138 -12.32 15.26 22.45
C LEU A 138 -13.77 15.22 21.95
N ALA A 139 -13.98 14.89 20.67
CA ALA A 139 -15.33 14.74 20.11
C ALA A 139 -16.09 13.56 20.75
N ALA A 140 -15.41 12.44 20.96
CA ALA A 140 -15.97 11.29 21.66
C ALA A 140 -16.33 11.63 23.12
N LEU A 141 -15.45 12.35 23.83
CA LEU A 141 -15.73 12.81 25.20
C LEU A 141 -16.93 13.76 25.26
N ALA A 142 -17.01 14.71 24.32
CA ALA A 142 -18.14 15.63 24.23
C ALA A 142 -19.47 14.91 23.94
N ALA A 143 -19.45 13.90 23.07
CA ALA A 143 -20.62 13.05 22.79
C ALA A 143 -21.08 12.28 24.04
N ILE A 144 -20.16 11.71 24.82
CA ILE A 144 -20.47 11.01 26.08
C ILE A 144 -21.11 11.96 27.08
N VAL A 145 -20.60 13.20 27.23
CA VAL A 145 -21.16 14.20 28.14
C VAL A 145 -22.57 14.61 27.71
N LEU A 146 -22.83 14.78 26.41
CA LEU A 146 -24.17 15.06 25.89
C LEU A 146 -25.16 13.93 26.18
N VAL A 147 -24.76 12.68 25.99
CA VAL A 147 -25.59 11.51 26.31
C VAL A 147 -25.89 11.45 27.80
N ALA A 148 -24.89 11.67 28.66
CA ALA A 148 -25.10 11.72 30.10
C ALA A 148 -26.04 12.87 30.51
N ALA A 149 -25.85 14.07 29.95
CA ALA A 149 -26.75 15.20 30.20
C ALA A 149 -28.18 14.92 29.74
N PHE A 150 -28.37 14.17 28.64
CA PHE A 150 -29.68 13.75 28.18
C PHE A 150 -30.33 12.73 29.12
N ILE A 151 -29.58 11.74 29.61
CA ILE A 151 -30.09 10.71 30.53
C ILE A 151 -30.44 11.31 31.91
N PHE A 152 -29.62 12.23 32.42
CA PHE A 152 -29.76 12.80 33.76
C PHE A 152 -30.48 14.16 33.81
N GLY A 153 -30.71 14.80 32.66
CA GLY A 153 -31.27 16.15 32.55
C GLY A 153 -32.76 16.21 32.20
N VAL A 154 -33.41 15.08 31.92
CA VAL A 154 -34.87 15.04 31.75
C VAL A 154 -35.50 14.72 33.12
N PRO A 155 -36.19 15.67 33.78
CA PRO A 155 -36.94 15.36 34.99
C PRO A 155 -38.04 14.35 34.64
N ASN A 156 -38.20 13.29 35.44
CA ASN A 156 -39.32 12.36 35.31
C ASN A 156 -40.63 13.14 35.39
N ILE A 157 -41.29 13.32 34.26
CA ILE A 157 -42.60 13.95 34.18
C ILE A 157 -43.62 12.89 34.64
N ASP A 158 -44.15 13.08 35.84
CA ASP A 158 -45.36 12.40 36.29
C ASP A 158 -46.54 12.96 35.46
N LEU A 159 -47.06 12.16 34.54
CA LEU A 159 -48.24 12.52 33.75
C LEU A 159 -49.50 12.02 34.49
N PRO A 160 -50.33 12.92 35.04
CA PRO A 160 -51.65 12.56 35.53
C PRO A 160 -52.55 12.13 34.36
N GLY A 161 -53.35 11.09 34.61
CA GLY A 161 -54.22 10.48 33.61
C GLY A 161 -55.19 11.45 32.94
N ALA A 162 -55.37 11.24 31.64
CA ALA A 162 -56.55 11.65 30.89
C ALA A 162 -56.77 10.67 29.73
N ASP A 163 -57.92 10.05 29.86
CA ASP A 163 -58.65 9.06 29.10
C ASP A 163 -59.14 9.58 27.73
N ASP A 164 -59.43 8.61 26.87
CA ASP A 164 -60.35 8.61 25.71
C ASP A 164 -59.96 9.23 24.35
N GLY A 165 -59.78 8.33 23.37
CA GLY A 165 -60.70 8.31 22.22
C GLY A 165 -60.13 8.51 20.81
N ALA A 166 -60.49 7.56 19.93
CA ALA A 166 -60.40 7.54 18.46
C ALA A 166 -58.98 7.36 17.85
N GLY A 167 -58.74 6.47 16.89
CA GLY A 167 -59.62 5.72 16.00
C GLY A 167 -58.99 5.71 14.62
N GLY A 168 -58.74 4.51 14.07
CA GLY A 168 -58.24 4.28 12.71
C GLY A 168 -56.72 4.34 12.56
N ASP A 169 -56.07 3.55 11.71
CA ASP A 169 -56.48 2.53 10.78
C ASP A 169 -55.22 2.02 10.07
N GLY A 170 -55.17 0.71 9.81
CA GLY A 170 -54.47 0.10 8.69
C GLY A 170 -52.96 0.38 8.50
N SER A 171 -52.13 -0.51 9.03
CA SER A 171 -51.02 -1.06 8.23
C SER A 171 -50.51 -2.35 8.85
N VAL A 172 -51.15 -3.46 8.48
CA VAL A 172 -50.56 -4.78 8.65
C VAL A 172 -49.48 -4.90 7.58
N ALA A 173 -48.24 -4.56 7.94
CA ALA A 173 -47.08 -4.95 7.17
C ALA A 173 -46.96 -6.48 7.24
N PRO A 174 -46.83 -7.19 6.11
CA PRO A 174 -46.65 -8.64 6.14
C PRO A 174 -45.34 -8.97 6.85
N ALA A 175 -45.43 -9.95 7.75
CA ALA A 175 -44.29 -10.58 8.36
C ALA A 175 -43.28 -10.99 7.28
N SER A 176 -42.03 -10.54 7.42
CA SER A 176 -40.89 -11.19 6.78
C SER A 176 -40.99 -12.69 7.11
N PRO A 177 -40.94 -13.59 6.12
CA PRO A 177 -40.75 -15.00 6.44
C PRO A 177 -39.41 -15.11 7.17
N THR A 178 -39.50 -15.65 8.37
CA THR A 178 -38.39 -16.19 9.15
C THR A 178 -37.47 -16.94 8.20
N ALA A 179 -36.25 -16.44 8.04
CA ALA A 179 -35.15 -17.21 7.47
C ALA A 179 -34.89 -18.36 8.45
N ASP A 180 -35.59 -19.45 8.22
CA ASP A 180 -35.34 -20.71 8.90
C ASP A 180 -33.97 -21.21 8.43
N GLY A 181 -33.16 -21.60 9.40
CA GLY A 181 -31.85 -22.12 9.17
C GLY A 181 -31.95 -23.42 8.39
N ALA A 182 -31.37 -23.41 7.19
CA ALA A 182 -30.91 -24.61 6.53
C ALA A 182 -29.64 -24.22 5.78
N ALA A 183 -28.50 -24.27 6.48
CA ALA A 183 -27.23 -24.41 5.80
C ALA A 183 -27.35 -25.66 4.90
N PRO A 184 -27.24 -25.52 3.56
CA PRO A 184 -27.16 -26.68 2.68
C PRO A 184 -25.94 -27.52 3.08
N PRO A 185 -25.95 -28.85 2.85
CA PRO A 185 -24.73 -29.62 2.99
C PRO A 185 -23.71 -29.04 2.01
N LEU A 186 -22.62 -28.46 2.51
CA LEU A 186 -21.42 -28.22 1.71
C LEU A 186 -21.17 -29.54 0.98
N ALA A 187 -21.36 -29.57 -0.33
CA ALA A 187 -21.02 -30.78 -1.08
C ALA A 187 -19.56 -31.05 -0.78
N GLU A 188 -19.29 -32.27 -0.32
CA GLU A 188 -18.00 -32.68 0.23
C GLU A 188 -16.84 -32.49 -0.76
N GLN A 189 -17.16 -32.25 -2.05
CA GLN A 189 -16.26 -31.97 -3.15
C GLN A 189 -16.82 -30.89 -4.07
N MET A 190 -15.91 -30.06 -4.60
CA MET A 190 -16.17 -29.00 -5.56
C MET A 190 -16.63 -29.58 -6.90
N PRO A 191 -17.81 -29.20 -7.42
CA PRO A 191 -18.24 -29.59 -8.76
C PRO A 191 -17.43 -28.87 -9.84
N ASP A 192 -17.40 -29.45 -11.04
CA ASP A 192 -16.89 -28.77 -12.23
C ASP A 192 -17.92 -27.77 -12.75
N LEU A 193 -17.54 -26.51 -12.78
CA LEU A 193 -18.31 -25.35 -13.23
C LEU A 193 -17.73 -24.77 -14.53
N SER A 194 -16.67 -25.38 -15.09
CA SER A 194 -16.11 -24.95 -16.37
C SER A 194 -17.10 -25.19 -17.52
N GLY A 195 -17.18 -24.22 -18.43
CA GLY A 195 -18.11 -24.24 -19.57
C GLY A 195 -19.57 -23.92 -19.22
N LEU A 196 -19.87 -23.55 -17.97
CA LEU A 196 -21.18 -23.01 -17.60
C LEU A 196 -21.20 -21.50 -17.78
N THR A 197 -22.40 -20.96 -18.07
CA THR A 197 -22.59 -19.51 -18.01
C THR A 197 -22.40 -19.01 -16.57
N GLN A 198 -21.99 -17.75 -16.40
CA GLN A 198 -21.84 -17.14 -15.08
C GLN A 198 -23.07 -17.37 -14.19
N ALA A 199 -24.28 -17.14 -14.72
CA ALA A 199 -25.51 -17.28 -13.94
C ALA A 199 -25.78 -18.72 -13.46
N GLU A 200 -25.46 -19.71 -14.28
CA GLU A 200 -25.60 -21.13 -13.93
C GLU A 200 -24.56 -21.56 -12.90
N ALA A 201 -23.31 -21.11 -13.06
CA ALA A 201 -22.24 -21.38 -12.10
C ALA A 201 -22.55 -20.76 -10.73
N GLU A 202 -23.02 -19.51 -10.69
CA GLU A 202 -23.44 -18.84 -9.44
C GLU A 202 -24.59 -19.58 -8.74
N GLN A 203 -25.59 -20.04 -9.50
CA GLN A 203 -26.67 -20.84 -8.94
C GLN A 203 -26.14 -22.15 -8.34
N ARG A 204 -25.18 -22.80 -9.03
CA ARG A 204 -24.56 -24.04 -8.54
C ARG A 204 -23.79 -23.82 -7.25
N VAL A 205 -23.02 -22.72 -7.13
CA VAL A 205 -22.30 -22.38 -5.90
C VAL A 205 -23.25 -21.99 -4.76
N ARG A 206 -24.35 -21.29 -5.09
CA ARG A 206 -25.42 -20.98 -4.13
C ARG A 206 -26.04 -22.24 -3.55
N ASP A 207 -26.28 -23.27 -4.36
CA ASP A 207 -26.81 -24.56 -3.92
C ASP A 207 -25.84 -25.29 -2.96
N LEU A 208 -24.53 -25.03 -3.07
CA LEU A 208 -23.49 -25.55 -2.16
C LEU A 208 -23.44 -24.81 -0.82
N GLY A 209 -24.13 -23.66 -0.71
CA GLY A 209 -24.07 -22.81 0.48
C GLY A 209 -22.72 -22.12 0.66
N ALA A 210 -21.94 -21.96 -0.41
CA ALA A 210 -20.65 -21.28 -0.37
C ALA A 210 -20.74 -19.84 -0.88
N GLU A 211 -19.86 -18.98 -0.37
CA GLU A 211 -19.69 -17.62 -0.89
C GLU A 211 -18.84 -17.66 -2.16
N TRP A 212 -19.07 -16.74 -3.12
CA TRP A 212 -18.27 -16.68 -4.34
C TRP A 212 -17.86 -15.27 -4.73
N VAL A 213 -16.79 -15.19 -5.53
CA VAL A 213 -16.30 -13.98 -6.18
C VAL A 213 -16.11 -14.25 -7.66
N VAL A 214 -16.58 -13.34 -8.50
CA VAL A 214 -16.42 -13.40 -9.96
C VAL A 214 -15.25 -12.51 -10.40
N ILE A 215 -14.34 -13.06 -11.19
CA ILE A 215 -13.22 -12.34 -11.80
C ILE A 215 -13.34 -12.47 -13.31
N GLU A 216 -13.56 -11.35 -14.00
CA GLU A 216 -13.60 -11.33 -15.46
C GLU A 216 -12.21 -11.11 -16.05
N VAL A 217 -11.77 -12.01 -16.93
CA VAL A 217 -10.46 -11.96 -17.58
C VAL A 217 -10.63 -12.07 -19.09
N PRO A 218 -9.96 -11.22 -19.90
CA PRO A 218 -9.98 -11.39 -21.35
C PRO A 218 -9.43 -12.76 -21.71
N SER A 219 -10.23 -13.60 -22.36
CA SER A 219 -9.85 -14.96 -22.69
C SER A 219 -10.33 -15.35 -24.08
N SER A 220 -9.51 -16.15 -24.77
CA SER A 220 -9.87 -16.82 -26.04
C SER A 220 -10.17 -18.30 -25.85
N GLU A 221 -10.05 -18.80 -24.62
CA GLU A 221 -10.20 -20.23 -24.28
C GLU A 221 -11.66 -20.62 -24.04
N ALA A 222 -12.54 -19.65 -23.77
CA ALA A 222 -13.97 -19.86 -23.56
C ALA A 222 -14.79 -18.73 -24.19
N GLU A 223 -16.10 -18.97 -24.36
CA GLU A 223 -17.00 -17.95 -24.88
C GLU A 223 -17.16 -16.80 -23.86
N PRO A 224 -17.27 -15.54 -24.30
CA PRO A 224 -17.52 -14.43 -23.40
C PRO A 224 -18.79 -14.64 -22.57
N GLY A 225 -18.65 -14.58 -21.24
CA GLY A 225 -19.72 -14.85 -20.27
C GLY A 225 -19.68 -16.24 -19.63
N ASP A 226 -18.81 -17.13 -20.12
CA ASP A 226 -18.64 -18.48 -19.57
C ASP A 226 -17.50 -18.56 -18.55
N VAL A 227 -17.69 -19.42 -17.55
CA VAL A 227 -16.66 -19.77 -16.58
C VAL A 227 -15.65 -20.71 -17.24
N PHE A 228 -14.38 -20.33 -17.26
CA PHE A 228 -13.31 -21.17 -17.83
C PHE A 228 -12.32 -21.68 -16.78
N ALA A 229 -12.31 -21.04 -15.60
CA ALA A 229 -11.53 -21.52 -14.46
C ALA A 229 -12.28 -21.28 -13.16
N GLN A 230 -11.98 -22.10 -12.17
CA GLN A 230 -12.55 -22.02 -10.82
C GLN A 230 -11.48 -22.34 -9.78
N THR A 231 -11.64 -21.77 -8.60
CA THR A 231 -10.86 -22.13 -7.41
C THR A 231 -11.80 -22.27 -6.23
N PRO A 232 -11.85 -23.39 -5.50
CA PRO A 232 -11.11 -24.67 -5.70
C PRO A 232 -11.30 -25.35 -7.05
N ALA A 233 -10.34 -26.20 -7.43
CA ALA A 233 -10.43 -26.99 -8.66
C ALA A 233 -11.52 -28.06 -8.56
N PRO A 234 -12.06 -28.56 -9.70
CA PRO A 234 -13.05 -29.63 -9.67
C PRO A 234 -12.55 -30.86 -8.92
N GLY A 235 -13.36 -31.37 -7.98
CA GLY A 235 -13.05 -32.50 -7.12
C GLY A 235 -12.29 -32.15 -5.82
N GLU A 236 -11.82 -30.92 -5.64
CA GLU A 236 -11.20 -30.50 -4.37
C GLU A 236 -12.24 -30.34 -3.26
N VAL A 237 -11.84 -30.61 -2.02
CA VAL A 237 -12.73 -30.46 -0.87
C VAL A 237 -13.01 -28.98 -0.62
N LEU A 238 -14.28 -28.64 -0.43
CA LEU A 238 -14.72 -27.28 -0.10
C LEU A 238 -14.88 -27.14 1.41
N GLU A 239 -13.99 -26.39 2.07
CA GLU A 239 -14.07 -26.16 3.51
C GLU A 239 -15.20 -25.18 3.88
N ALA A 240 -15.75 -25.34 5.08
CA ALA A 240 -16.82 -24.47 5.57
C ALA A 240 -16.33 -23.01 5.69
N GLY A 241 -16.96 -22.12 4.94
CA GLY A 241 -16.58 -20.69 4.90
C GLY A 241 -15.47 -20.36 3.90
N GLN A 242 -14.99 -21.34 3.13
CA GLN A 242 -14.08 -21.09 2.01
C GLN A 242 -14.85 -20.52 0.82
N GLY A 243 -14.42 -19.38 0.30
CA GLY A 243 -15.01 -18.75 -0.88
C GLY A 243 -14.58 -19.41 -2.19
N VAL A 244 -15.49 -19.45 -3.16
CA VAL A 244 -15.27 -19.97 -4.52
C VAL A 244 -14.96 -18.81 -5.46
N THR A 245 -13.84 -18.88 -6.18
CA THR A 245 -13.53 -17.93 -7.25
C THR A 245 -14.00 -18.51 -8.57
N LEU A 246 -14.83 -17.76 -9.29
CA LEU A 246 -15.26 -18.06 -10.66
C LEU A 246 -14.56 -17.10 -11.62
N VAL A 247 -13.77 -17.64 -12.56
CA VAL A 247 -13.09 -16.85 -13.58
C VAL A 247 -13.90 -16.91 -14.87
N VAL A 248 -14.47 -15.78 -15.25
CA VAL A 248 -15.36 -15.64 -16.41
C VAL A 248 -14.60 -15.02 -17.58
N ALA A 249 -14.75 -15.60 -18.76
CA ALA A 249 -14.15 -15.07 -19.97
C ALA A 249 -14.89 -13.78 -20.39
N ARG A 250 -14.14 -12.76 -20.76
CA ARG A 250 -14.65 -11.59 -21.49
C ARG A 250 -13.92 -11.45 -22.82
N GLU A 251 -14.48 -10.65 -23.73
CA GLU A 251 -13.87 -10.41 -25.04
C GLU A 251 -12.43 -9.88 -24.90
N PRO A 252 -11.46 -10.43 -25.66
CA PRO A 252 -10.11 -9.88 -25.75
C PRO A 252 -10.14 -8.52 -26.47
N GLU A 253 -9.42 -7.54 -25.91
CA GLU A 253 -9.26 -6.18 -26.48
C GLU A 253 -8.45 -6.17 -27.80
#